data_AF-A0A9D4TSV0-F1
#
_entry.id   AF-A0A9D4TSV0-F1
#
_cell.length_a   1.000
_cell.length_b   1.000
_cell.length_c   1.000
_cell.angle_alpha   90.00
_cell.angle_beta   90.00
_cell.angle_gamma   90.00
#
_symmetry.space_group_name_H-M   'P 1'
#
loop_
_entity.id
_entity.type
_entity.pdbx_description
1 polymer ?
#
loop_
_entity_poly.entity_id
_entity_poly.type
_entity_poly.pdbx_seq_one_letter_code
_entity_poly.pdbx_strand_id
1 'polypeptide(L)'
;MSDAEMAARLQVEFDAEVANHYTAAAEQEQREAAERSRREAAEQEQREAAERWERQVAQMASDAEMAARLQAGLDAEAEAEASVSRQQGDSEHPDCILTPQPQMPQMPPQQSPGFGSDVLCCYCLDRPATAGVLHMDSVHKILCRDCAVVLKEQRLADCPVCRKKIECFVMRVF
;
A
#
# COMPACT_ATOMS: atom_id res chain seq x y z
N MET A 1 7.26 6.19 -77.37
CA MET A 1 8.30 5.70 -76.45
C MET A 1 8.97 4.52 -77.10
N SER A 2 10.29 4.52 -77.15
CA SER A 2 11.07 3.38 -77.63
C SER A 2 11.22 2.32 -76.55
N ASP A 3 11.45 1.07 -76.94
CA ASP A 3 11.68 -0.04 -76.00
C ASP A 3 12.85 0.24 -75.05
N ALA A 4 13.86 0.99 -75.52
CA ALA A 4 14.99 1.42 -74.70
C ALA A 4 14.58 2.35 -73.55
N GLU A 5 13.62 3.25 -73.77
CA GLU A 5 13.11 4.14 -72.71
C GLU A 5 12.29 3.35 -71.67
N MET A 6 11.56 2.32 -72.09
CA MET A 6 10.81 1.45 -71.17
C MET A 6 11.75 0.62 -70.30
N ALA A 7 12.80 0.03 -70.90
CA ALA A 7 13.81 -0.73 -70.17
C ALA A 7 14.56 0.13 -69.13
N ALA A 8 14.94 1.37 -69.49
CA ALA A 8 15.59 2.28 -68.56
C ALA A 8 14.71 2.64 -67.36
N ARG A 9 13.39 2.82 -67.57
CA ARG A 9 12.45 3.09 -66.49
C ARG A 9 12.30 1.91 -65.54
N LEU A 10 12.17 0.70 -66.09
CA LEU A 10 12.07 -0.53 -65.28
C LEU A 10 13.33 -0.75 -64.44
N GLN A 11 14.51 -0.44 -64.97
CA GLN A 11 15.75 -0.56 -64.21
C GLN A 11 15.78 0.42 -63.02
N VAL A 12 15.38 1.68 -63.22
CA VAL A 12 15.32 2.68 -62.15
C VAL A 12 14.31 2.28 -61.07
N GLU A 13 13.15 1.74 -61.46
CA GLU A 13 12.14 1.25 -60.53
C GLU A 13 12.67 0.07 -59.71
N PHE A 14 13.31 -0.91 -60.36
CA PHE A 14 13.92 -2.05 -59.67
C PHE A 14 15.02 -1.63 -58.71
N ASP A 15 15.93 -0.74 -59.12
CA ASP A 15 17.02 -0.24 -58.27
C ASP A 15 16.46 0.53 -57.06
N ALA A 16 15.37 1.28 -57.24
CA ALA A 16 14.69 1.97 -56.15
C ALA A 16 14.00 1.00 -55.17
N GLU A 17 13.36 -0.07 -55.66
CA GLU A 17 12.77 -1.12 -54.82
C GLU A 17 13.83 -1.84 -53.99
N VAL A 18 14.96 -2.19 -54.61
CA VAL A 18 16.09 -2.82 -53.92
C VAL A 18 16.65 -1.89 -52.84
N ALA A 19 16.87 -0.61 -53.15
CA ALA A 19 17.31 0.38 -52.17
C ALA A 19 16.33 0.49 -50.98
N ASN A 20 15.03 0.57 -51.26
CA ASN A 20 13.98 0.63 -50.24
C ASN A 20 13.96 -0.62 -49.35
N HIS A 21 14.16 -1.80 -49.93
CA HIS A 21 14.24 -3.05 -49.18
C HIS A 21 15.45 -3.06 -48.23
N TYR A 22 16.62 -2.61 -48.69
CA TYR A 22 17.80 -2.51 -47.82
C TYR A 22 17.63 -1.49 -46.71
N THR A 23 17.03 -0.33 -46.98
CA THR A 23 16.73 0.66 -45.93
C THR A 23 15.74 0.11 -44.92
N ALA A 24 14.68 -0.56 -45.37
CA ALA A 24 13.68 -1.16 -44.48
C ALA A 24 14.28 -2.26 -43.60
N ALA A 25 15.14 -3.10 -44.17
CA ALA A 25 15.87 -4.14 -43.41
C ALA A 25 16.79 -3.53 -42.35
N ALA A 26 17.53 -2.48 -42.69
CA ALA A 26 18.39 -1.77 -41.74
C ALA A 26 17.60 -1.10 -40.61
N GLU A 27 16.45 -0.49 -40.91
CA GLU A 27 15.55 0.08 -39.90
C GLU A 27 14.96 -0.98 -38.98
N GLN A 28 14.57 -2.14 -39.53
CA GLN A 28 14.06 -3.25 -38.74
C GLN A 28 15.14 -3.78 -37.79
N GLU A 29 16.36 -4.00 -38.28
CA GLU A 29 17.49 -4.44 -37.46
C GLU A 29 17.77 -3.45 -36.32
N GLN A 30 17.73 -2.14 -36.60
CA GLN A 30 17.88 -1.11 -35.55
C GLN A 30 16.78 -1.16 -34.51
N ARG A 31 15.51 -1.40 -34.91
CA ARG A 31 14.39 -1.54 -33.98
C ARG A 31 14.54 -2.78 -33.09
N GLU A 32 14.93 -3.91 -33.67
CA GLU A 32 15.16 -5.16 -32.95
C GLU A 32 16.35 -5.04 -31.99
N ALA A 33 17.43 -4.37 -32.40
CA ALA A 33 18.57 -4.06 -31.55
C ALA A 33 18.17 -3.13 -30.39
N ALA A 34 17.38 -2.09 -30.65
CA ALA A 34 16.88 -1.19 -29.62
C ALA A 34 15.90 -1.87 -28.65
N GLU A 35 15.09 -2.81 -29.13
CA GLU A 35 14.23 -3.61 -28.26
C GLU A 35 15.04 -4.57 -27.39
N ARG A 36 16.04 -5.27 -27.95
CA ARG A 36 16.95 -6.13 -27.21
C ARG A 36 17.68 -5.35 -26.12
N SER A 37 18.24 -4.20 -26.46
CA SER A 37 18.91 -3.32 -25.50
C SER A 37 17.98 -2.86 -24.38
N ARG A 38 16.71 -2.54 -24.69
CA ARG A 38 15.71 -2.20 -23.66
C ARG A 38 15.38 -3.38 -22.73
N ARG A 39 15.29 -4.60 -23.26
CA ARG A 39 15.04 -5.81 -22.44
C ARG A 39 16.22 -6.11 -21.53
N GLU A 40 17.44 -6.04 -22.05
CA GLU A 40 18.68 -6.23 -21.27
C GLU A 40 18.81 -5.16 -20.16
N ALA A 41 18.54 -3.89 -20.48
CA ALA A 41 18.56 -2.81 -19.49
C ALA A 41 17.49 -3.01 -18.40
N ALA A 42 16.27 -3.41 -18.77
CA ALA A 42 15.22 -3.70 -17.80
C ALA A 42 15.55 -4.91 -16.91
N GLU A 43 16.18 -5.95 -17.47
CA GLU A 43 16.65 -7.10 -16.68
C GLU A 43 17.77 -6.69 -15.72
N GLN A 44 18.71 -5.86 -16.17
CA GLN A 44 19.78 -5.33 -15.32
C GLN A 44 19.20 -4.49 -14.17
N GLU A 45 18.25 -3.60 -14.46
CA GLU A 45 17.57 -2.80 -13.44
C GLU A 45 16.85 -3.68 -12.41
N GLN A 46 16.19 -4.76 -12.86
CA GLN A 46 15.55 -5.73 -11.96
C GLN A 46 16.58 -6.45 -11.08
N ARG A 47 17.73 -6.85 -11.62
CA ARG A 47 18.82 -7.47 -10.83
C ARG A 47 19.37 -6.49 -9.79
N GLU A 48 19.66 -5.25 -10.18
CA GLU A 48 20.14 -4.22 -9.26
C GLU A 48 19.09 -3.88 -8.18
N ALA A 49 17.81 -3.85 -8.54
CA ALA A 49 16.72 -3.66 -7.58
C ALA A 49 16.62 -4.82 -6.58
N ALA A 50 16.77 -6.07 -7.06
CA ALA A 50 16.77 -7.26 -6.21
C ALA A 50 17.97 -7.26 -5.24
N GLU A 51 19.18 -6.94 -5.73
CA GLU A 51 20.37 -6.80 -4.89
C GLU A 51 20.23 -5.68 -3.85
N ARG A 52 19.64 -4.53 -4.23
CA ARG A 52 19.35 -3.45 -3.28
C ARG A 52 18.37 -3.89 -2.20
N TRP A 53 17.30 -4.59 -2.57
CA TRP A 53 16.34 -5.14 -1.63
C TRP A 53 16.99 -6.13 -0.66
N GLU A 54 17.82 -7.04 -1.17
CA GLU A 54 18.54 -8.00 -0.34
C GLU A 54 19.46 -7.31 0.68
N ARG A 55 20.20 -6.27 0.25
CA ARG A 55 21.01 -5.44 1.16
C ARG A 55 20.17 -4.73 2.21
N GLN A 56 18.99 -4.21 1.85
CA GLN A 56 18.09 -3.56 2.81
C GLN A 56 17.57 -4.55 3.84
N VAL A 57 17.16 -5.74 3.43
CA VAL A 57 16.71 -6.81 4.34
C VAL A 57 17.83 -7.23 5.29
N ALA A 58 19.05 -7.40 4.78
CA ALA A 58 20.22 -7.73 5.60
C ALA A 58 20.54 -6.62 6.62
N GLN A 59 20.48 -5.35 6.21
CA GLN A 59 20.67 -4.21 7.10
C GLN A 59 19.60 -4.18 8.20
N MET A 60 18.32 -4.35 7.84
CA MET A 60 17.22 -4.39 8.81
C MET A 60 17.37 -5.53 9.80
N ALA A 61 17.85 -6.70 9.37
CA ALA A 61 18.14 -7.83 10.26
C ALA A 61 19.28 -7.50 11.24
N SER A 62 20.36 -6.87 10.76
CA SER A 62 21.46 -6.43 11.64
C SER A 62 21.03 -5.36 12.64
N ASP A 63 20.18 -4.42 12.21
CA ASP A 63 19.64 -3.37 13.08
C ASP A 63 18.71 -3.96 14.13
N ALA A 64 17.88 -4.95 13.76
CA ALA A 64 17.02 -5.67 14.69
C ALA A 64 17.84 -6.45 15.74
N GLU A 65 18.96 -7.07 15.34
CA GLU A 65 19.87 -7.74 16.28
C GLU A 65 20.51 -6.72 17.24
N MET A 66 21.00 -5.58 16.74
CA MET A 66 21.55 -4.52 17.58
C MET A 66 20.50 -3.97 18.57
N ALA A 67 19.27 -3.74 18.11
CA ALA A 67 18.17 -3.28 18.95
C ALA A 67 17.81 -4.30 20.04
N ALA A 68 17.79 -5.60 19.72
CA ALA A 68 17.55 -6.66 20.71
C ALA A 68 18.65 -6.70 21.78
N ARG A 69 19.91 -6.47 21.40
CA ARG A 69 21.03 -6.39 22.36
C ARG A 69 20.94 -5.17 23.27
N LEU A 70 20.56 -4.02 22.72
CA LEU A 70 20.33 -2.81 23.52
C LEU A 70 19.15 -2.99 24.48
N GLN A 71 18.04 -3.59 24.01
CA GLN A 71 16.87 -3.87 24.85
C GLN A 71 17.22 -4.79 26.03
N ALA A 72 17.94 -5.90 25.76
CA ALA A 72 18.37 -6.81 26.82
C ALA A 72 19.30 -6.16 27.84
N GLY A 73 20.09 -5.14 27.44
CA GLY A 73 20.91 -4.35 28.35
C GLY A 73 20.07 -3.49 29.30
N LEU A 74 19.03 -2.82 28.78
CA LEU A 74 18.12 -1.99 29.57
C LEU A 74 17.31 -2.81 30.57
N ASP A 75 16.84 -3.99 30.16
CA ASP A 75 16.07 -4.88 31.04
C ASP A 75 16.93 -5.38 32.23
N ALA A 76 18.23 -5.63 32.01
CA ALA A 76 19.16 -6.03 33.09
C ALA A 76 19.41 -4.90 34.10
N GLU A 77 19.45 -3.63 33.66
CA GLU A 77 19.59 -2.47 34.56
C GLU A 77 18.31 -2.24 35.38
N ALA A 78 17.13 -2.42 34.78
CA ALA A 78 15.86 -2.31 35.50
C ALA A 78 15.71 -3.34 36.64
N GLU A 79 16.19 -4.57 36.46
CA GLU A 79 16.19 -5.59 37.53
C GLU A 79 17.18 -5.25 38.65
N ALA A 80 18.31 -4.63 38.33
CA ALA A 80 19.29 -4.17 39.32
C ALA A 80 18.72 -3.02 40.18
N GLU A 81 18.01 -2.06 39.59
CA GLU A 81 17.38 -0.96 40.32
C GLU A 81 16.16 -1.41 41.14
N ALA A 82 15.34 -2.32 40.62
CA ALA A 82 14.21 -2.91 41.36
C ALA A 82 14.65 -3.67 42.63
N SER A 83 15.87 -4.21 42.62
CA SER A 83 16.47 -4.89 43.77
C SER A 83 16.92 -3.92 44.88
N VAL A 84 17.24 -2.66 44.55
CA VAL A 84 17.66 -1.63 45.52
C VAL A 84 16.46 -0.91 46.16
N SER A 85 15.35 -0.77 45.45
CA SER A 85 14.17 -0.03 45.95
C SER A 85 13.31 -0.80 46.96
N ARG A 86 13.57 -2.10 47.17
CA ARG A 86 12.75 -2.98 48.05
C ARG A 86 13.01 -2.84 49.56
N GLN A 87 13.93 -1.99 50.01
CA GLN A 87 14.29 -1.85 51.44
C GLN A 87 13.75 -0.58 52.13
N GLN A 88 12.98 0.27 51.47
CA GLN A 88 12.38 1.46 52.12
C GLN A 88 10.92 1.63 51.72
N GLY A 89 9.99 1.25 52.60
CA GLY A 89 8.57 1.60 52.41
C GLY A 89 7.54 0.71 53.10
N ASP A 90 7.79 0.25 54.33
CA ASP A 90 6.72 -0.20 55.22
C ASP A 90 6.22 1.03 55.98
N SER A 91 5.15 1.63 55.49
CA SER A 91 4.39 2.65 56.21
C SER A 91 2.93 2.55 55.78
N GLU A 92 2.26 1.66 56.51
CA GLU A 92 0.86 1.66 56.85
C GLU A 92 0.13 2.96 56.46
N HIS A 93 -0.78 2.86 55.48
CA HIS A 93 -1.75 3.92 55.23
C HIS A 93 -3.14 3.41 55.63
N PRO A 94 -3.75 3.96 56.69
CA PRO A 94 -5.09 3.60 57.12
C PRO A 94 -6.15 4.34 56.29
N ASP A 95 -7.31 3.69 56.25
CA ASP A 95 -8.66 4.21 56.06
C ASP A 95 -9.07 4.89 54.74
N CYS A 96 -10.03 4.21 54.12
CA CYS A 96 -11.01 4.70 53.16
C CYS A 96 -11.63 6.04 53.60
N ILE A 97 -11.20 7.15 52.98
CA ILE A 97 -11.95 8.40 53.01
C ILE A 97 -12.77 8.51 51.72
N LEU A 98 -14.09 8.55 51.92
CA LEU A 98 -15.13 8.85 50.95
C LEU A 98 -14.75 10.05 50.07
N THR A 99 -14.47 9.79 48.79
CA THR A 99 -14.32 10.84 47.78
C THR A 99 -15.71 11.40 47.45
N PRO A 100 -15.96 12.72 47.63
CA PRO A 100 -17.17 13.33 47.10
C PRO A 100 -17.14 13.28 45.56
N GLN A 101 -18.26 12.87 44.97
CA GLN A 101 -18.46 12.89 43.52
C GLN A 101 -18.11 14.27 42.95
N PRO A 102 -17.20 14.38 41.96
CA PRO A 102 -17.04 15.61 41.22
C PRO A 102 -18.32 15.88 40.44
N GLN A 103 -18.99 16.99 40.76
CA GLN A 103 -20.11 17.48 39.98
C GLN A 103 -19.64 17.69 38.54
N MET A 104 -20.24 16.93 37.63
CA MET A 104 -19.91 17.03 36.22
C MET A 104 -20.22 18.46 35.74
N PRO A 105 -19.28 19.15 35.09
CA PRO A 105 -19.55 20.46 34.50
C PRO A 105 -20.72 20.33 33.52
N GLN A 106 -21.72 21.20 33.69
CA GLN A 106 -22.88 21.27 32.80
C GLN A 106 -22.39 21.41 31.37
N MET A 107 -22.73 20.42 30.54
CA MET A 107 -22.41 20.43 29.12
C MET A 107 -23.04 21.68 28.49
N PRO A 108 -22.28 22.44 27.68
CA PRO A 108 -22.85 23.48 26.84
C PRO A 108 -23.92 22.89 25.91
N PRO A 109 -24.91 23.69 25.47
CA PRO A 109 -25.98 23.23 24.59
C PRO A 109 -25.38 22.47 23.41
N GLN A 110 -25.83 21.23 23.21
CA GLN A 110 -25.49 20.42 22.05
C GLN A 110 -25.78 21.22 20.79
N GLN A 111 -24.73 21.80 20.22
CA GLN A 111 -24.71 22.20 18.83
C GLN A 111 -24.81 20.89 18.07
N SER A 112 -25.97 20.67 17.44
CA SER A 112 -26.20 19.56 16.53
C SER A 112 -25.01 19.48 15.55
N PRO A 113 -24.16 18.44 15.62
CA PRO A 113 -23.05 18.32 14.70
C PRO A 113 -23.63 18.26 13.30
N GLY A 114 -23.14 19.15 12.43
CA GLY A 114 -23.44 19.08 11.01
C GLY A 114 -23.21 17.65 10.53
N PHE A 115 -24.15 17.13 9.75
CA PHE A 115 -24.19 15.77 9.23
C PHE A 115 -22.90 15.40 8.45
N GLY A 116 -21.86 15.06 9.18
CA GLY A 116 -20.64 14.43 8.72
C GLY A 116 -20.31 13.36 9.74
N SER A 117 -21.14 12.33 9.82
CA SER A 117 -20.92 11.23 10.75
C SER A 117 -19.64 10.51 10.33
N ASP A 118 -18.55 10.81 11.03
CA ASP A 118 -17.29 10.07 11.02
C ASP A 118 -17.52 8.69 11.65
N VAL A 119 -18.32 7.86 10.97
CA VAL A 119 -18.55 6.47 11.35
C VAL A 119 -17.23 5.74 11.18
N LEU A 120 -16.75 5.06 12.23
CA LEU A 120 -15.54 4.24 12.16
C LEU A 120 -15.81 2.94 11.40
N CYS A 121 -14.77 2.41 10.75
CA CYS A 121 -14.79 1.12 10.08
C CYS A 121 -15.19 0.02 11.08
N CYS A 122 -16.27 -0.71 10.80
CA CYS A 122 -16.77 -1.75 11.69
C CYS A 122 -15.85 -2.98 11.79
N TYR A 123 -14.83 -3.08 10.92
CA TYR A 123 -13.89 -4.20 10.90
C TYR A 123 -12.64 -3.94 11.74
N CYS A 124 -11.99 -2.78 11.57
CA CYS A 124 -10.78 -2.44 12.34
C CYS A 124 -11.05 -1.54 13.56
N LEU A 125 -12.22 -0.88 13.62
CA LEU A 125 -12.61 0.06 14.68
C LEU A 125 -11.65 1.22 14.92
N ASP A 126 -10.78 1.49 13.94
CA ASP A 126 -9.66 2.42 14.06
C ASP A 126 -9.79 3.57 13.05
N ARG A 127 -10.01 3.23 11.77
CA ARG A 127 -10.05 4.19 10.66
C ARG A 127 -11.47 4.61 10.27
N PRO A 128 -11.67 5.81 9.71
CA PRO A 128 -12.98 6.24 9.24
C PRO A 128 -13.52 5.34 8.14
N ALA A 129 -14.84 5.14 8.13
CA ALA A 129 -15.53 4.36 7.12
C ALA A 129 -15.64 5.16 5.82
N THR A 130 -14.63 5.06 4.96
CA THR A 130 -14.58 5.74 3.66
C THR A 130 -15.09 4.90 2.49
N ALA A 131 -15.30 3.60 2.72
CA ALA A 131 -15.74 2.62 1.74
C ALA A 131 -17.11 2.04 2.12
N GLY A 132 -17.87 1.68 1.09
CA GLY A 132 -19.21 1.13 1.22
C GLY A 132 -19.36 -0.22 0.54
N VAL A 133 -20.33 -0.98 1.02
CA VAL A 133 -20.76 -2.24 0.41
C VAL A 133 -22.08 -1.99 -0.31
N LEU A 134 -22.11 -2.21 -1.63
CA LEU A 134 -23.31 -2.10 -2.46
C LEU A 134 -24.04 -3.45 -2.50
N HIS A 135 -25.34 -3.41 -2.24
CA HIS A 135 -26.26 -4.52 -2.43
C HIS A 135 -27.63 -3.96 -2.78
N MET A 136 -28.27 -4.50 -3.82
CA MET A 136 -29.52 -3.95 -4.37
C MET A 136 -29.35 -2.46 -4.71
N ASP A 137 -30.18 -1.58 -4.13
CA ASP A 137 -30.17 -0.14 -4.39
C ASP A 137 -29.60 0.68 -3.22
N SER A 138 -28.89 0.05 -2.27
CA SER A 138 -28.33 0.76 -1.12
C SER A 138 -26.86 0.46 -0.84
N VAL A 139 -26.18 1.45 -0.26
CA VAL A 139 -24.76 1.37 0.11
C VAL A 139 -24.63 1.51 1.62
N HIS A 140 -24.05 0.51 2.27
CA HIS A 140 -23.64 0.62 3.68
C HIS A 140 -22.19 1.11 3.77
N LYS A 141 -21.99 2.38 4.12
CA LYS A 141 -20.68 3.00 4.38
C LYS A 141 -20.17 2.58 5.77
N ILE A 142 -19.51 1.42 5.83
CA ILE A 142 -19.17 0.74 7.10
C ILE A 142 -17.71 0.26 7.16
N LEU A 143 -16.94 0.41 6.09
CA LEU A 143 -15.55 -0.05 6.03
C LEU A 143 -14.60 1.10 5.72
N CYS A 144 -13.36 1.04 6.19
CA CYS A 144 -12.29 1.84 5.63
C CYS A 144 -11.81 1.20 4.30
N ARG A 145 -11.07 1.98 3.50
CA ARG A 145 -10.55 1.53 2.20
C ARG A 145 -9.78 0.22 2.29
N ASP A 146 -8.86 0.11 3.25
CA ASP A 146 -7.95 -1.04 3.32
C ASP A 146 -8.69 -2.32 3.73
N CYS A 147 -9.58 -2.22 4.72
CA CYS A 147 -10.42 -3.35 5.10
C CYS A 147 -11.37 -3.78 3.97
N ALA A 148 -11.87 -2.84 3.15
CA ALA A 148 -12.67 -3.17 1.98
C ALA A 148 -11.87 -3.93 0.91
N VAL A 149 -10.58 -3.62 0.71
CA VAL A 149 -9.70 -4.36 -0.21
C VAL A 149 -9.50 -5.79 0.28
N VAL A 150 -9.14 -5.96 1.56
CA VAL A 150 -8.94 -7.28 2.17
C VAL A 150 -10.20 -8.14 2.07
N LEU A 151 -11.36 -7.58 2.39
CA LEU A 151 -12.64 -8.32 2.34
C LEU A 151 -13.08 -8.63 0.90
N LYS A 152 -12.74 -7.79 -0.06
CA LYS A 152 -12.95 -8.06 -1.49
C LYS A 152 -12.08 -9.22 -1.97
N GLU A 153 -10.81 -9.25 -1.57
CA GLU A 153 -9.87 -10.34 -1.90
C GLU A 153 -10.29 -11.67 -1.26
N GLN A 154 -10.76 -11.63 -0.01
CA GLN A 154 -11.34 -12.78 0.70
C GLN A 154 -12.71 -13.21 0.17
N ARG A 155 -13.28 -12.47 -0.79
CA ARG A 155 -14.59 -12.73 -1.41
C ARG A 155 -15.70 -12.85 -0.37
N LEU A 156 -15.76 -11.91 0.58
CA LEU A 156 -16.86 -11.82 1.51
C LEU A 156 -18.18 -11.73 0.74
N ALA A 157 -19.08 -12.70 0.96
CA ALA A 157 -20.31 -12.83 0.19
C ALA A 157 -21.43 -11.91 0.68
N ASP A 158 -21.48 -11.62 1.99
CA ASP A 158 -22.62 -10.96 2.64
C ASP A 158 -22.19 -9.71 3.41
N CYS A 159 -23.03 -8.67 3.36
CA CYS A 159 -22.80 -7.42 4.08
C CYS A 159 -22.82 -7.65 5.62
N PRO A 160 -21.80 -7.20 6.37
CA PRO A 160 -21.74 -7.40 7.83
C PRO A 160 -22.92 -6.82 8.62
N VAL A 161 -23.58 -5.78 8.08
CA VAL A 161 -24.69 -5.10 8.76
C VAL A 161 -26.04 -5.76 8.46
N CYS A 162 -26.36 -5.98 7.18
CA CYS A 162 -27.69 -6.43 6.78
C CYS A 162 -27.75 -7.85 6.23
N ARG A 163 -26.60 -8.54 6.11
CA ARG A 163 -26.46 -9.92 5.61
C ARG A 163 -27.02 -10.15 4.20
N LYS A 164 -27.18 -9.08 3.41
CA LYS A 164 -27.53 -9.18 1.98
C LYS A 164 -26.28 -9.45 1.15
N LYS A 165 -26.44 -10.15 0.03
CA LYS A 165 -25.33 -10.46 -0.89
C LYS A 165 -24.69 -9.19 -1.42
N ILE A 166 -23.36 -9.15 -1.38
CA ILE A 166 -22.56 -8.03 -1.87
C ILE A 166 -22.45 -8.12 -3.40
N GLU A 167 -22.85 -7.06 -4.10
CA GLU A 167 -22.68 -6.94 -5.54
C GLU A 167 -21.33 -6.30 -5.87
N CYS A 168 -20.97 -5.23 -5.16
CA CYS A 168 -19.68 -4.60 -5.31
C CYS A 168 -19.22 -3.83 -4.05
N PHE A 169 -17.92 -3.54 -4.00
CA PHE A 169 -17.33 -2.66 -3.00
C PHE A 169 -17.06 -1.28 -3.61
N VAL A 170 -17.59 -0.23 -2.98
CA VAL A 170 -17.41 1.17 -3.39
C VAL A 170 -16.31 1.79 -2.54
N MET A 171 -15.13 1.99 -3.12
CA MET A 171 -13.93 2.39 -2.36
C MET A 171 -13.90 3.88 -1.94
N ARG A 172 -14.83 4.69 -2.45
CA ARG A 172 -14.94 6.11 -2.13
C ARG A 172 -16.40 6.54 -2.12
N VAL A 173 -16.97 6.67 -0.93
CA VAL A 173 -18.34 7.16 -0.72
C VAL A 173 -18.24 8.57 -0.14
N PHE A 174 -18.53 9.56 -0.98
CA PHE A 174 -18.56 10.98 -0.59
C PHE A 174 -19.78 11.26 0.28
#